data_AF-A0A4U1MPZ8-F1
#
_entry.id   AF-A0A4U1MPZ8-F1
#
_cell.length_a   1.000
_cell.length_b   1.000
_cell.length_c   1.000
_cell.angle_alpha   90.00
_cell.angle_beta   90.00
_cell.angle_gamma   90.00
#
_symmetry.space_group_name_H-M   'P 1'
#
loop_
_entity.id
_entity.type
_entity.pdbx_description
1 polymer ?
#
loop_
_entity_poly.entity_id
_entity_poly.type
_entity_poly.pdbx_seq_one_letter_code
_entity_poly.pdbx_strand_id
1 'polypeptide(L)'
;MTLGFYLLYAIIVVLCIVVYRLGFAKKLPVLKNAIVYAVLVIGCFPLTFFGIGLPVAEGLVASAVVLIIYKVRLHQSKNKEA
;
A
#
# COMPACT_ATOMS: atom_id res chain seq x y z
N MET A 1 -7.97 -22.89 13.07
CA MET A 1 -8.75 -21.65 13.14
C MET A 1 -7.88 -20.38 13.05
N THR A 2 -6.66 -20.37 13.60
CA THR A 2 -5.82 -19.14 13.66
C THR A 2 -5.09 -18.80 12.36
N LEU A 3 -4.75 -19.80 11.52
CA LEU A 3 -3.90 -19.59 10.34
C LEU A 3 -4.50 -18.60 9.31
N GLY A 4 -5.81 -18.63 9.08
CA GLY A 4 -6.48 -17.77 8.09
C GLY A 4 -6.42 -16.29 8.45
N PHE A 5 -6.55 -15.95 9.73
CA PHE A 5 -6.46 -14.57 10.21
C PHE A 5 -5.04 -14.01 10.03
N TYR A 6 -4.01 -14.81 10.36
CA TYR A 6 -2.62 -14.43 10.14
C TYR A 6 -2.27 -14.29 8.64
N LEU A 7 -2.83 -15.15 7.78
CA LEU A 7 -2.62 -15.07 6.34
C LEU A 7 -3.27 -13.80 5.74
N LEU A 8 -4.51 -13.50 6.16
CA LEU A 8 -5.20 -12.27 5.77
C LEU A 8 -4.44 -11.03 6.24
N TYR A 9 -3.98 -11.03 7.49
CA TYR A 9 -3.13 -9.98 8.06
C TYR A 9 -1.88 -9.78 7.20
N ALA A 10 -1.15 -10.86 6.89
CA ALA A 10 0.06 -10.80 6.08
C ALA A 10 -0.21 -10.24 4.68
N ILE A 11 -1.29 -10.66 4.02
CA ILE A 11 -1.69 -10.14 2.70
C ILE A 11 -1.98 -8.65 2.79
N ILE A 12 -2.81 -8.20 3.74
CA ILE A 12 -3.16 -6.78 3.87
C ILE A 12 -1.90 -5.95 4.17
N VAL A 13 -1.01 -6.41 5.06
CA VAL A 13 0.27 -5.74 5.36
C VAL A 13 1.11 -5.61 4.10
N VAL A 14 1.33 -6.70 3.35
CA VAL A 14 2.14 -6.68 2.11
C VAL A 14 1.52 -5.74 1.07
N LEU A 15 0.21 -5.78 0.91
CA LEU A 15 -0.50 -4.95 -0.05
C LEU A 15 -0.43 -3.46 0.35
N CYS A 16 -0.57 -3.15 1.64
CA CYS A 16 -0.40 -1.79 2.19
C CYS A 16 1.02 -1.29 1.94
N ILE A 17 2.02 -2.14 2.13
CA ILE A 17 3.43 -1.81 1.85
C ILE A 17 3.60 -1.46 0.37
N VAL A 18 3.06 -2.27 -0.54
CA VAL A 18 3.12 -2.04 -1.98
C VAL A 18 2.46 -0.71 -2.33
N VAL A 19 1.23 -0.46 -1.89
CA VAL A 19 0.49 0.79 -2.14
C VAL A 19 1.23 2.00 -1.58
N TYR A 20 1.76 1.89 -0.36
CA TYR A 20 2.53 2.98 0.24
C TYR A 20 3.78 3.29 -0.59
N ARG A 21 4.54 2.26 -1.00
CA ARG A 21 5.71 2.44 -1.87
C ARG A 21 5.36 3.04 -3.23
N LEU A 22 4.16 2.78 -3.75
CA LEU A 22 3.69 3.27 -5.05
C LEU A 22 3.16 4.70 -4.99
N GLY A 23 2.31 4.98 -4.00
CA GLY A 23 1.69 6.30 -3.79
C GLY A 23 2.68 7.33 -3.27
N PHE A 24 3.55 6.94 -2.34
CA PHE A 24 4.62 7.79 -1.85
C PHE A 24 5.91 7.52 -2.63
N ALA A 25 5.90 7.98 -3.88
CA ALA A 25 7.06 8.06 -4.77
C ALA A 25 8.17 9.03 -4.30
N LYS A 26 8.26 9.33 -3.00
CA LYS A 26 9.22 10.28 -2.45
C LYS A 26 10.38 9.50 -1.85
N LYS A 27 11.61 9.82 -2.28
CA LYS A 27 12.84 9.32 -1.64
C LYS A 27 12.83 9.75 -0.18
N LEU A 28 12.29 8.91 0.71
CA LEU A 28 12.33 9.16 2.14
C LEU A 28 13.66 8.63 2.68
N PRO A 29 14.37 9.39 3.53
CA PRO A 29 15.55 8.90 4.22
C PRO A 29 15.20 7.62 4.99
N VAL A 30 16.10 6.64 4.97
CA VAL A 30 15.92 5.29 5.56
C VAL A 30 15.33 5.30 6.98
N LEU A 31 15.67 6.33 7.77
CA LEU A 31 15.13 6.50 9.13
C LEU A 31 13.63 6.81 9.16
N LYS A 32 13.11 7.64 8.24
CA LYS A 32 11.68 7.91 8.12
C LYS A 32 10.92 6.71 7.57
N ASN A 33 11.56 5.92 6.71
CA ASN A 33 10.96 4.70 6.19
C ASN A 33 10.65 3.71 7.33
N ALA A 34 11.57 3.53 8.29
CA ALA A 34 11.34 2.64 9.44
C ALA A 34 10.13 3.07 10.30
N ILE A 35 9.98 4.37 10.58
CA ILE A 35 8.84 4.90 11.34
C ILE A 35 7.52 4.66 10.60
N VAL A 36 7.50 4.89 9.29
CA VAL A 36 6.32 4.62 8.47
C VAL A 36 5.98 3.14 8.49
N TYR A 37 6.93 2.24 8.27
CA TYR A 37 6.67 0.80 8.31
C TYR A 37 6.13 0.37 9.68
N ALA A 38 6.63 0.93 10.78
CA ALA A 38 6.09 0.68 12.12
C ALA A 38 4.64 1.15 12.26
N VAL A 39 4.35 2.39 11.83
CA VAL A 39 2.97 2.92 11.84
C VAL A 39 2.05 2.13 10.91
N LEU A 40 2.55 1.62 9.79
CA LEU A 40 1.80 0.83 8.81
C LEU A 40 1.41 -0.54 9.38
N VAL A 41 2.34 -1.22 10.06
CA VAL A 41 2.08 -2.50 10.73
C VAL A 41 1.04 -2.33 11.85
N ILE A 42 1.14 -1.24 12.61
CA ILE A 42 0.16 -0.90 13.66
C ILE A 42 -1.19 -0.52 13.03
N GLY A 43 -1.20 0.27 11.95
CA GLY A 43 -2.42 0.65 11.22
C GLY A 43 -3.11 -0.52 10.53
N CYS A 44 -2.39 -1.61 10.27
CA CYS A 44 -2.95 -2.82 9.67
C CYS A 44 -3.80 -3.65 10.66
N PHE A 45 -3.67 -3.43 11.97
CA PHE A 45 -4.50 -4.10 12.99
C PHE A 45 -6.00 -3.84 12.79
N PRO A 46 -6.49 -2.59 12.79
CA PRO A 46 -7.90 -2.32 12.52
C PRO A 46 -8.31 -2.70 11.09
N LEU A 47 -7.40 -2.58 10.11
CA LEU A 47 -7.66 -2.98 8.73
C LEU A 47 -7.95 -4.48 8.58
N THR A 48 -7.28 -5.31 9.37
CA THR A 48 -7.48 -6.77 9.37
C THR A 48 -8.80 -7.14 10.02
N PHE A 49 -9.22 -6.38 11.05
CA PHE A 49 -10.57 -6.50 11.61
C PHE A 49 -11.64 -6.13 10.58
N PHE A 50 -11.47 -5.04 9.84
CA PHE A 50 -12.36 -4.68 8.73
C PHE A 50 -12.29 -5.67 7.56
N GLY A 51 -11.13 -6.26 7.28
CA GLY A 51 -10.92 -7.20 6.16
C GLY A 51 -11.68 -8.52 6.29
N ILE A 52 -12.22 -8.85 7.46
CA ILE A 52 -13.10 -10.01 7.65
C ILE A 52 -14.49 -9.77 7.05
N GLY A 53 -14.95 -8.52 7.03
CA GLY A 53 -16.29 -8.15 6.55
C GLY A 53 -16.31 -7.22 5.33
N LEU A 54 -15.19 -6.59 4.99
CA LEU A 54 -15.07 -5.64 3.88
C LEU A 54 -14.01 -6.10 2.88
N PRO A 55 -14.20 -5.81 1.58
CA PRO A 55 -13.25 -6.11 0.50
C PRO A 55 -12.04 -5.14 0.51
N VAL A 56 -11.35 -5.03 1.65
CA VAL A 56 -10.19 -4.14 1.85
C VAL A 56 -9.05 -4.48 0.88
N ALA A 57 -8.81 -5.77 0.66
CA ALA A 57 -7.78 -6.23 -0.28
C ALA A 57 -8.06 -5.73 -1.70
N GLU A 58 -9.30 -5.86 -2.17
CA GLU A 58 -9.72 -5.40 -3.51
C GLU A 58 -9.59 -3.87 -3.65
N GLY A 59 -9.96 -3.11 -2.61
CA GLY A 59 -9.79 -1.66 -2.58
C GLY A 59 -8.32 -1.22 -2.64
N LEU A 60 -7.42 -1.96 -1.99
CA LEU A 60 -5.98 -1.71 -2.08
C LEU A 60 -5.42 -2.06 -3.45
N VAL A 61 -5.86 -3.19 -4.06
CA VAL A 61 -5.46 -3.55 -5.43
C VAL A 61 -5.93 -2.47 -6.42
N ALA A 62 -7.18 -2.02 -6.33
CA ALA A 62 -7.71 -0.96 -7.18
C ALA A 62 -6.90 0.34 -7.02
N SER A 63 -6.60 0.73 -5.78
CA SER A 63 -5.76 1.90 -5.48
C SER A 63 -4.35 1.76 -6.07
N ALA A 64 -3.73 0.58 -5.95
CA ALA A 64 -2.43 0.30 -6.55
C ALA A 64 -2.47 0.47 -8.08
N VAL A 65 -3.47 -0.09 -8.75
CA VAL A 65 -3.64 0.00 -10.21
C VAL A 65 -3.79 1.46 -10.66
N VAL A 66 -4.65 2.24 -9.98
CA VAL A 66 -4.84 3.67 -10.29
C VAL A 66 -3.54 4.45 -10.13
N LEU A 67 -2.77 4.19 -9.06
CA LEU A 67 -1.47 4.84 -8.83
C LEU A 67 -0.42 4.45 -9.88
N ILE A 68 -0.38 3.18 -10.31
CA ILE A 68 0.50 2.71 -11.40
C ILE A 68 0.19 3.47 -12.68
N ILE A 69 -1.10 3.53 -13.05
CA ILE A 69 -1.54 4.24 -14.26
C ILE A 69 -1.15 5.73 -14.15
N TYR A 70 -1.44 6.37 -13.02
CA TYR A 70 -1.11 7.78 -12.79
C TYR A 70 0.41 8.03 -12.90
N LYS A 71 1.24 7.18 -12.31
CA LYS A 71 2.71 7.22 -12.40
C LYS A 71 3.21 7.16 -13.83
N VAL A 72 2.69 6.21 -14.62
CA VAL A 72 3.07 6.03 -16.02
C VAL A 72 2.69 7.28 -16.83
N ARG A 73 1.47 7.80 -16.64
CA ARG A 73 1.04 9.02 -17.33
C ARG A 73 1.86 10.24 -16.93
N LEU A 74 2.13 10.43 -15.64
CA LEU A 74 2.91 11.56 -15.13
C LEU A 74 4.35 11.55 -15.66
N HIS A 75 4.96 10.37 -15.78
CA HIS A 75 6.32 10.27 -16.31
C HIS A 75 6.38 10.59 -17.81
N GLN A 76 5.34 10.23 -18.55
CA GLN A 76 5.19 10.53 -19.98
C GLN A 76 4.91 12.03 -20.22
N SER A 77 4.09 12.68 -19.39
CA SER A 77 3.83 14.13 -19.50
C SER A 77 5.10 14.95 -19.31
N LYS A 78 5.94 14.59 -18.34
CA LYS A 78 7.18 15.32 -18.03
C LYS A 78 8.26 15.21 -19.12
N ASN A 79 8.14 14.22 -20.02
CA ASN A 79 9.06 14.03 -21.15
C ASN A 79 8.53 14.63 -22.46
N LYS A 80 7.36 15.27 -22.44
CA LYS A 80 6.73 15.91 -23.60
C LYS A 80 6.87 17.44 -23.59
N GLU A 81 7.52 17.98 -22.56
CA GLU A 81 7.85 19.40 -22.39
C GLU A 81 9.36 19.69 -22.53
N ALA A 82 10.14 18.74 -23.04
CA ALA A 82 11.57 18.90 -23.36
C ALA A 82 11.81 18.81 -24.87
#